data_AF-A0A804NZG9-F1
#
_entry.id   AF-A0A804NZG9-F1
#
_cell.length_a   1.000
_cell.length_b   1.000
_cell.length_c   1.000
_cell.angle_alpha   90.00
_cell.angle_beta   90.00
_cell.angle_gamma   90.00
#
_symmetry.space_group_name_H-M   'P 1'
#
loop_
_entity.id
_entity.type
_entity.pdbx_description
1 polymer ?
#
loop_
_entity_poly.entity_id
_entity_poly.type
_entity_poly.pdbx_seq_one_letter_code
_entity_poly.pdbx_strand_id
1 'polypeptide(L)'
;MLPPRPPRPTPLPSSRPFHFLVVVSVLCFAAILTPAPAAVAAAASGDADGGGGEGGVIRIRTAAVARSAMDTKPFISAKDALKKEPISDVIALKDSMKYFDAEFFNDSKLREMEDGAKEFNVPAFRENRKLVATENGGLHNPSVLLFKSSWSSGSMTSETRSFEYPRASSVHRPTNDEDIAFMSVIELGELIRTKQITSRELTDIFLRRLKRYNPVLEAVITYTEDLAYKQAKEADDLLAQGKYLGPLHGIPYGLKDIIAVPHYKTTWGSRTFKNQVLDSEAYVYRRLKSAGAVLVAKLVTGSLAYDDIWFGGRTRNPWNIEEFSTGSSAGPAASTSAETAGSIAYPAARCGVTALRPTFGTVARTDVMSISESLDKLGPFCRSAVDCAVVLDTIRGTDAGDPSSREVALGDPFHVDITKLTVGYLDDAEMEVVDVLSSKGVKLVPFKLNYTVESVQSILNITMDTDMLAHFDNWQREGHDDDYEAQDQWPVELRRARLIPAVDYIQAQRARGKLIREIKDSFTVDAFVGNVTDWERVCLGNLVGMPVVVVPTGLKSIENPPKGGTKRRTTVTTGIYAPPDHDHIALALAMAYQSVTDHNKQRPPIDDLGPNDVIQR
;
A
#
# COMPACT_ATOMS: atom_id res chain seq x y z
N MET A 1 42.72 18.97 59.34
CA MET A 1 41.64 17.99 59.08
C MET A 1 41.27 18.04 57.60
N LEU A 2 40.59 16.98 57.12
CA LEU A 2 40.16 16.71 55.74
C LEU A 2 41.28 16.31 54.73
N PRO A 3 41.13 15.17 54.01
CA PRO A 3 42.08 14.66 53.01
C PRO A 3 41.77 15.15 51.57
N PRO A 4 42.64 14.88 50.57
CA PRO A 4 42.44 15.32 49.18
C PRO A 4 41.25 14.66 48.46
N ARG A 5 40.81 15.29 47.36
CA ARG A 5 39.64 14.89 46.55
C ARG A 5 39.89 13.62 45.72
N PRO A 6 38.87 12.74 45.55
CA PRO A 6 38.90 11.65 44.57
C PRO A 6 38.75 12.18 43.12
N PRO A 7 39.10 11.38 42.10
CA PRO A 7 39.05 11.77 40.68
C PRO A 7 37.61 11.84 40.13
N ARG A 8 37.45 12.54 39.00
CA ARG A 8 36.18 12.58 38.23
C ARG A 8 35.95 11.24 37.50
N PRO A 9 34.71 10.72 37.44
CA PRO A 9 34.36 9.67 36.49
C PRO A 9 34.34 10.21 35.05
N THR A 10 34.65 9.35 34.09
CA THR A 10 34.48 9.59 32.65
C THR A 10 33.01 9.53 32.23
N PRO A 11 32.61 10.23 31.15
CA PRO A 11 31.25 10.16 30.63
C PRO A 11 30.98 8.81 29.94
N LEU A 12 29.84 8.19 30.25
CA LEU A 12 29.31 7.05 29.49
C LEU A 12 28.61 7.55 28.20
N PRO A 13 28.70 6.83 27.08
CA PRO A 13 28.00 7.19 25.84
C PRO A 13 26.50 6.94 25.97
N SER A 14 25.68 7.97 25.76
CA SER A 14 24.22 7.90 25.86
C SER A 14 23.53 7.88 24.49
N SER A 15 23.23 6.68 23.97
CA SER A 15 22.41 6.49 22.77
C SER A 15 21.48 5.28 22.88
N ARG A 16 20.18 5.50 22.63
CA ARG A 16 19.10 4.49 22.50
C ARG A 16 18.11 4.93 21.39
N PRO A 17 17.66 4.05 20.47
CA PRO A 17 16.56 4.30 19.50
C PRO A 17 15.36 3.31 19.64
N PHE A 18 14.18 3.64 19.05
CA PHE A 18 12.86 3.13 19.50
C PHE A 18 11.97 2.36 18.48
N HIS A 19 10.75 1.93 18.89
CA HIS A 19 10.20 0.56 18.68
C HIS A 19 8.88 0.40 17.87
N PHE A 20 8.54 -0.80 17.31
CA PHE A 20 7.36 -1.07 16.42
C PHE A 20 6.59 -2.38 16.69
N LEU A 21 5.47 -2.60 15.98
CA LEU A 21 4.45 -3.68 16.11
C LEU A 21 4.23 -4.45 14.76
N VAL A 22 3.16 -5.25 14.62
CA VAL A 22 2.72 -6.03 13.43
C VAL A 22 1.19 -5.86 13.20
N VAL A 23 0.71 -5.73 11.95
CA VAL A 23 -0.67 -5.29 11.60
C VAL A 23 -1.17 -5.89 10.26
N VAL A 24 -2.51 -5.87 10.01
CA VAL A 24 -3.16 -6.43 8.79
C VAL A 24 -4.26 -5.50 8.29
N SER A 25 -4.33 -5.10 7.00
CA SER A 25 -5.19 -3.96 6.57
C SER A 25 -5.33 -3.76 5.03
N VAL A 26 -6.15 -2.80 4.52
CA VAL A 26 -6.53 -2.63 3.06
C VAL A 26 -6.79 -1.18 2.51
N LEU A 27 -6.35 -0.76 1.28
CA LEU A 27 -6.75 0.41 0.38
C LEU A 27 -5.79 1.54 -0.17
N CYS A 28 -6.15 2.06 -1.38
CA CYS A 28 -5.56 2.88 -2.52
C CYS A 28 -4.97 4.32 -2.37
N PHE A 29 -4.32 4.81 -3.46
CA PHE A 29 -3.94 6.22 -3.77
C PHE A 29 -3.99 6.48 -5.30
N ALA A 30 -4.38 7.69 -5.75
CA ALA A 30 -4.02 8.25 -7.07
C ALA A 30 -4.03 9.79 -7.03
N ALA A 31 -2.94 10.44 -7.44
CA ALA A 31 -2.83 11.89 -7.71
C ALA A 31 -1.46 12.19 -8.37
N ILE A 32 -1.34 13.33 -9.08
CA ILE A 32 -0.15 13.66 -9.87
C ILE A 32 0.94 14.34 -9.03
N LEU A 33 2.10 13.69 -8.88
CA LEU A 33 3.31 14.34 -8.33
C LEU A 33 4.14 15.00 -9.44
N THR A 34 4.02 16.31 -9.59
CA THR A 34 5.04 17.12 -10.27
C THR A 34 6.15 17.49 -9.26
N PRO A 35 7.44 17.17 -9.51
CA PRO A 35 8.51 17.53 -8.59
C PRO A 35 8.79 19.05 -8.64
N ALA A 36 8.76 19.70 -7.47
CA ALA A 36 9.14 21.10 -7.35
C ALA A 36 10.64 21.27 -7.66
N PRO A 37 11.04 22.20 -8.54
CA PRO A 37 12.43 22.34 -8.94
C PRO A 37 13.28 23.01 -7.85
N ALA A 38 14.27 22.28 -7.32
CA ALA A 38 15.29 22.86 -6.46
C ALA A 38 16.13 23.90 -7.22
N ALA A 39 16.19 25.14 -6.71
CA ALA A 39 16.89 26.24 -7.36
C ALA A 39 18.41 26.15 -7.15
N VAL A 40 19.13 25.59 -8.12
CA VAL A 40 20.60 25.60 -8.15
C VAL A 40 21.10 26.89 -8.79
N ALA A 41 21.76 27.73 -8.00
CA ALA A 41 22.44 28.92 -8.50
C ALA A 41 23.82 28.55 -9.08
N ALA A 42 24.01 28.77 -10.38
CA ALA A 42 25.31 28.61 -11.05
C ALA A 42 25.96 29.98 -11.29
N ALA A 43 27.23 30.12 -10.91
CA ALA A 43 28.02 31.33 -11.16
C ALA A 43 28.57 31.36 -12.61
N ALA A 44 28.82 32.55 -13.15
CA ALA A 44 29.21 32.74 -14.54
C ALA A 44 30.74 32.96 -14.73
N SER A 45 31.35 32.04 -15.49
CA SER A 45 32.65 32.14 -16.16
C SER A 45 32.75 30.94 -17.13
N GLY A 46 33.35 31.00 -18.31
CA GLY A 46 34.07 32.08 -18.99
C GLY A 46 34.96 31.43 -20.08
N ASP A 47 35.10 32.10 -21.23
CA ASP A 47 36.07 31.83 -22.31
C ASP A 47 36.08 30.45 -23.04
N ALA A 48 35.52 30.49 -24.26
CA ALA A 48 36.25 30.41 -25.54
C ALA A 48 36.80 29.08 -26.14
N ASP A 49 36.40 28.90 -27.42
CA ASP A 49 37.20 28.46 -28.58
C ASP A 49 37.38 26.95 -28.91
N GLY A 50 37.66 26.66 -30.20
CA GLY A 50 38.40 25.47 -30.62
C GLY A 50 37.70 24.39 -31.47
N GLY A 51 37.56 24.62 -32.79
CA GLY A 51 37.76 23.59 -33.82
C GLY A 51 36.67 22.51 -34.06
N GLY A 52 36.42 22.19 -35.34
CA GLY A 52 35.52 21.11 -35.77
C GLY A 52 36.24 19.92 -36.42
N GLY A 53 35.57 18.78 -36.49
CA GLY A 53 36.00 17.58 -37.22
C GLY A 53 34.81 16.65 -37.48
N GLU A 54 34.71 16.10 -38.69
CA GLU A 54 33.56 15.29 -39.11
C GLU A 54 33.69 13.81 -38.75
N GLY A 55 32.58 13.18 -38.37
CA GLY A 55 32.47 11.75 -38.10
C GLY A 55 31.01 11.33 -38.00
N GLY A 56 30.46 10.73 -39.07
CA GLY A 56 29.03 10.48 -39.19
C GLY A 56 28.53 9.27 -38.42
N VAL A 57 27.50 9.47 -37.58
CA VAL A 57 26.68 8.39 -37.00
C VAL A 57 25.19 8.75 -37.16
N ILE A 58 24.36 7.76 -37.47
CA ILE A 58 22.93 7.92 -37.79
C ILE A 58 22.16 8.34 -36.54
N ARG A 59 21.58 9.56 -36.55
CA ARG A 59 20.72 10.07 -35.48
C ARG A 59 19.26 9.62 -35.67
N ILE A 60 18.78 8.78 -34.76
CA ILE A 60 17.34 8.70 -34.45
C ILE A 60 16.95 10.01 -33.75
N ARG A 61 15.79 10.58 -34.08
CA ARG A 61 15.37 11.92 -33.62
C ARG A 61 14.75 11.89 -32.23
N THR A 62 15.54 12.21 -31.20
CA THR A 62 15.00 12.64 -29.90
C THR A 62 14.50 14.08 -30.01
N ALA A 63 13.19 14.30 -29.92
CA ALA A 63 12.58 15.63 -30.02
C ALA A 63 12.56 16.34 -28.66
N ALA A 64 13.68 16.95 -28.26
CA ALA A 64 13.72 17.80 -27.08
C ALA A 64 13.08 19.18 -27.37
N VAL A 65 11.99 19.51 -26.68
CA VAL A 65 11.40 20.86 -26.71
C VAL A 65 12.00 21.69 -25.58
N ALA A 66 12.75 22.74 -25.93
CA ALA A 66 13.36 23.64 -24.97
C ALA A 66 12.31 24.56 -24.31
N ARG A 67 12.46 24.81 -23.00
CA ARG A 67 11.69 25.84 -22.30
C ARG A 67 12.18 27.23 -22.70
N SER A 68 11.27 28.11 -23.10
CA SER A 68 11.52 29.56 -23.16
C SER A 68 11.17 30.23 -21.82
N ALA A 69 11.57 31.48 -21.65
CA ALA A 69 11.62 32.17 -20.36
C ALA A 69 10.25 32.61 -19.80
N MET A 70 10.28 33.05 -18.53
CA MET A 70 9.14 33.56 -17.77
C MET A 70 8.50 34.80 -18.40
N ASP A 71 7.19 34.92 -18.25
CA ASP A 71 6.48 36.20 -18.32
C ASP A 71 5.41 36.23 -17.20
N THR A 72 5.47 37.23 -16.31
CA THR A 72 4.72 37.21 -15.05
C THR A 72 3.35 37.85 -15.19
N LYS A 73 2.29 37.05 -15.11
CA LYS A 73 0.90 37.54 -15.03
C LYS A 73 0.41 37.57 -13.58
N PRO A 74 -0.33 38.61 -13.16
CA PRO A 74 -0.74 38.80 -11.77
C PRO A 74 -1.90 37.88 -11.35
N PHE A 75 -2.08 37.73 -10.04
CA PHE A 75 -3.27 37.12 -9.43
C PHE A 75 -4.56 37.73 -9.98
N ILE A 76 -5.46 36.89 -10.48
CA ILE A 76 -6.81 37.32 -10.86
C ILE A 76 -7.66 37.47 -9.60
N SER A 77 -8.22 38.67 -9.40
CA SER A 77 -9.17 38.93 -8.33
C SER A 77 -10.49 38.21 -8.59
N ALA A 78 -11.14 37.68 -7.56
CA ALA A 78 -12.41 36.95 -7.63
C ALA A 78 -13.64 37.80 -8.07
N LYS A 79 -13.42 38.97 -8.67
CA LYS A 79 -14.45 39.82 -9.29
C LYS A 79 -14.28 40.01 -10.81
N ASP A 80 -13.15 39.59 -11.40
CA ASP A 80 -12.88 39.75 -12.84
C ASP A 80 -13.15 38.48 -13.67
N ALA A 81 -13.61 37.39 -13.04
CA ALA A 81 -13.95 36.13 -13.69
C ALA A 81 -15.20 36.20 -14.62
N LEU A 82 -15.90 37.33 -14.68
CA LEU A 82 -17.11 37.52 -15.50
C LEU A 82 -16.78 38.06 -16.91
N LYS A 83 -15.97 37.31 -17.67
CA LYS A 83 -15.88 37.45 -19.13
C LYS A 83 -16.60 36.28 -19.80
N LYS A 84 -17.40 36.60 -20.82
CA LYS A 84 -18.30 35.63 -21.48
C LYS A 84 -17.52 34.61 -22.33
N GLU A 85 -17.26 33.45 -21.75
CA GLU A 85 -17.08 32.21 -22.49
C GLU A 85 -18.42 31.74 -23.11
N PRO A 86 -18.41 30.88 -24.14
CA PRO A 86 -19.64 30.36 -24.72
C PRO A 86 -20.40 29.50 -23.70
N ILE A 87 -21.64 29.90 -23.39
CA ILE A 87 -22.55 29.24 -22.43
C ILE A 87 -23.22 28.00 -23.09
N SER A 88 -22.45 27.25 -23.88
CA SER A 88 -22.92 26.14 -24.72
C SER A 88 -22.84 24.80 -23.99
N ASP A 89 -21.61 24.38 -23.67
CA ASP A 89 -21.33 22.96 -23.47
C ASP A 89 -21.76 22.49 -22.07
N VAL A 90 -21.61 23.36 -21.05
CA VAL A 90 -22.15 23.14 -19.70
C VAL A 90 -23.68 23.03 -19.70
N ILE A 91 -24.39 23.79 -20.55
CA ILE A 91 -25.85 23.67 -20.69
C ILE A 91 -26.19 22.34 -21.36
N ALA A 92 -25.49 21.96 -22.43
CA ALA A 92 -25.68 20.67 -23.09
C ALA A 92 -25.41 19.50 -22.14
N LEU A 93 -24.41 19.59 -21.27
CA LEU A 93 -24.12 18.57 -20.25
C LEU A 93 -25.22 18.55 -19.17
N LYS A 94 -25.69 19.70 -18.71
CA LYS A 94 -26.79 19.84 -17.73
C LYS A 94 -28.10 19.24 -18.24
N ASP A 95 -28.47 19.52 -19.49
CA ASP A 95 -29.62 18.89 -20.14
C ASP A 95 -29.39 17.38 -20.39
N SER A 96 -28.14 16.95 -20.59
CA SER A 96 -27.81 15.53 -20.71
C SER A 96 -27.95 14.76 -19.39
N MET A 97 -27.72 15.40 -18.23
CA MET A 97 -27.84 14.75 -16.91
C MET A 97 -29.26 14.25 -16.60
N LYS A 98 -30.29 14.77 -17.28
CA LYS A 98 -31.67 14.27 -17.23
C LYS A 98 -31.79 12.80 -17.66
N TYR A 99 -31.00 12.37 -18.64
CA TYR A 99 -30.99 10.99 -19.12
C TYR A 99 -30.22 10.03 -18.20
N PHE A 100 -29.48 10.55 -17.22
CA PHE A 100 -28.70 9.80 -16.23
C PHE A 100 -29.25 9.93 -14.81
N ASP A 101 -30.41 10.58 -14.63
CA ASP A 101 -31.01 10.88 -13.32
C ASP A 101 -29.99 11.58 -12.37
N ALA A 102 -29.32 12.62 -12.91
CA ALA A 102 -28.16 13.27 -12.30
C ALA A 102 -28.27 14.81 -12.25
N GLU A 103 -29.49 15.36 -12.22
CA GLU A 103 -29.74 16.82 -12.23
C GLU A 103 -29.33 17.55 -10.93
N PHE A 104 -28.82 16.83 -9.93
CA PHE A 104 -28.40 17.38 -8.63
C PHE A 104 -27.04 18.12 -8.68
N PHE A 105 -26.27 18.00 -9.77
CA PHE A 105 -25.00 18.72 -9.93
C PHE A 105 -25.21 20.20 -10.29
N ASN A 106 -24.50 21.08 -9.58
CA ASN A 106 -24.47 22.51 -9.87
C ASN A 106 -23.52 22.85 -11.05
N ASP A 107 -23.66 24.05 -11.62
CA ASP A 107 -22.93 24.52 -12.81
C ASP A 107 -21.40 24.56 -12.63
N SER A 108 -20.89 24.52 -11.40
CA SER A 108 -19.45 24.40 -11.11
C SER A 108 -18.99 22.94 -11.20
N LYS A 109 -19.69 22.02 -10.51
CA LYS A 109 -19.45 20.57 -10.61
C LYS A 109 -19.55 20.08 -12.07
N LEU A 110 -20.50 20.62 -12.84
CA LEU A 110 -20.67 20.26 -14.25
C LEU A 110 -19.49 20.69 -15.15
N ARG A 111 -18.85 21.85 -14.89
CA ARG A 111 -17.64 22.27 -15.63
C ARG A 111 -16.45 21.37 -15.34
N GLU A 112 -16.24 21.10 -14.06
CA GLU A 112 -15.23 20.18 -13.55
C GLU A 112 -15.38 18.76 -14.14
N MET A 113 -16.61 18.25 -14.23
CA MET A 113 -16.93 17.01 -14.95
C MET A 113 -16.61 17.09 -16.45
N GLU A 114 -16.95 18.19 -17.11
CA GLU A 114 -16.75 18.41 -18.53
C GLU A 114 -15.26 18.40 -18.89
N ASP A 115 -14.43 19.13 -18.13
CA ASP A 115 -13.00 19.26 -18.37
C ASP A 115 -12.26 17.96 -18.00
N GLY A 116 -12.57 17.35 -16.86
CA GLY A 116 -12.03 16.03 -16.50
C GLY A 116 -12.41 14.92 -17.48
N ALA A 117 -13.59 15.00 -18.12
CA ALA A 117 -13.98 14.06 -19.17
C ALA A 117 -13.23 14.30 -20.50
N LYS A 118 -12.92 15.56 -20.85
CA LYS A 118 -12.08 15.90 -22.02
C LYS A 118 -10.63 15.45 -21.82
N GLU A 119 -10.08 15.62 -20.62
CA GLU A 119 -8.67 15.35 -20.31
C GLU A 119 -8.39 13.85 -20.10
N PHE A 120 -9.23 13.14 -19.33
CA PHE A 120 -8.95 11.75 -18.92
C PHE A 120 -9.87 10.74 -19.63
N ASN A 121 -11.19 10.90 -19.53
CA ASN A 121 -12.14 9.88 -19.99
C ASN A 121 -12.07 9.68 -21.52
N VAL A 122 -12.22 10.74 -22.32
CA VAL A 122 -12.33 10.66 -23.78
C VAL A 122 -11.06 10.13 -24.47
N PRO A 123 -9.83 10.49 -24.06
CA PRO A 123 -8.62 9.85 -24.56
C PRO A 123 -8.56 8.36 -24.24
N ALA A 124 -8.80 7.96 -22.99
CA ALA A 124 -8.79 6.55 -22.57
C ALA A 124 -9.87 5.71 -23.29
N PHE A 125 -11.05 6.27 -23.59
CA PHE A 125 -12.06 5.61 -24.42
C PHE A 125 -11.55 5.37 -25.85
N ARG A 126 -10.88 6.36 -26.45
CA ARG A 126 -10.31 6.25 -27.81
C ARG A 126 -9.19 5.21 -27.87
N GLU A 127 -8.29 5.19 -26.88
CA GLU A 127 -7.23 4.19 -26.75
C GLU A 127 -7.81 2.77 -26.63
N ASN A 128 -8.68 2.54 -25.65
CA ASN A 128 -9.28 1.21 -25.42
C ASN A 128 -10.04 0.71 -26.66
N ARG A 129 -10.86 1.56 -27.29
CA ARG A 129 -11.57 1.21 -28.55
C ARG A 129 -10.60 0.86 -29.68
N LYS A 130 -9.55 1.68 -29.89
CA LYS A 130 -8.47 1.44 -30.88
C LYS A 130 -7.80 0.09 -30.65
N LEU A 131 -7.50 -0.23 -29.39
CA LEU A 131 -6.75 -1.41 -28.96
C LEU A 131 -7.53 -2.72 -29.07
N VAL A 132 -8.84 -2.73 -28.79
CA VAL A 132 -9.60 -4.00 -28.63
C VAL A 132 -10.87 -4.16 -29.45
N ALA A 133 -11.40 -3.10 -30.07
CA ALA A 133 -12.72 -3.14 -30.73
C ALA A 133 -12.67 -2.99 -32.27
N THR A 134 -11.56 -2.52 -32.81
CA THR A 134 -11.33 -2.23 -34.24
C THR A 134 -11.29 -3.52 -35.08
N GLU A 135 -10.53 -4.52 -34.66
CA GLU A 135 -10.38 -5.78 -35.38
C GLU A 135 -11.53 -6.76 -35.05
N ASN A 136 -12.25 -7.21 -36.08
CA ASN A 136 -13.28 -8.26 -35.98
C ASN A 136 -14.33 -8.00 -34.86
N GLY A 137 -14.68 -6.73 -34.59
CA GLY A 137 -15.61 -6.34 -33.51
C GLY A 137 -15.11 -6.61 -32.08
N GLY A 138 -13.81 -6.91 -31.93
CA GLY A 138 -13.22 -7.37 -30.68
C GLY A 138 -13.45 -8.84 -30.36
N LEU A 139 -13.72 -9.69 -31.36
CA LEU A 139 -13.89 -11.15 -31.19
C LEU A 139 -12.71 -11.80 -30.43
N HIS A 140 -11.49 -11.33 -30.66
CA HIS A 140 -10.25 -11.83 -30.03
C HIS A 140 -9.97 -11.23 -28.65
N ASN A 141 -10.84 -10.35 -28.15
CA ASN A 141 -10.72 -9.64 -26.89
C ASN A 141 -12.06 -9.72 -26.12
N PRO A 142 -12.37 -10.87 -25.48
CA PRO A 142 -13.55 -10.98 -24.61
C PRO A 142 -13.40 -10.10 -23.35
N SER A 143 -14.54 -9.66 -22.79
CA SER A 143 -14.56 -8.87 -21.56
C SER A 143 -14.43 -9.75 -20.32
N VAL A 144 -13.64 -9.33 -19.33
CA VAL A 144 -13.41 -10.06 -18.06
C VAL A 144 -14.22 -9.49 -16.88
N LEU A 145 -15.54 -9.26 -17.10
CA LEU A 145 -16.46 -8.71 -16.08
C LEU A 145 -16.37 -9.40 -14.71
N LEU A 146 -16.24 -10.73 -14.68
CA LEU A 146 -15.82 -11.45 -13.48
C LEU A 146 -14.32 -11.74 -13.57
N PHE A 147 -13.51 -10.91 -12.91
CA PHE A 147 -12.06 -11.06 -12.93
C PHE A 147 -11.61 -12.31 -12.15
N LYS A 148 -10.76 -13.12 -12.77
CA LYS A 148 -10.07 -14.26 -12.15
C LYS A 148 -8.59 -14.18 -12.52
N SER A 149 -7.72 -14.11 -11.52
CA SER A 149 -6.28 -13.90 -11.72
C SER A 149 -5.48 -15.17 -12.01
N SER A 150 -6.01 -16.37 -11.75
CA SER A 150 -5.32 -17.64 -12.04
C SER A 150 -4.87 -17.70 -13.50
N TRP A 151 -3.57 -17.86 -13.71
CA TRP A 151 -3.02 -18.16 -15.04
C TRP A 151 -3.12 -19.65 -15.39
N SER A 152 -3.40 -20.51 -14.40
CA SER A 152 -3.64 -21.94 -14.60
C SER A 152 -5.09 -22.20 -15.04
N SER A 153 -5.26 -23.14 -15.97
CA SER A 153 -6.57 -23.51 -16.56
C SER A 153 -7.25 -24.70 -15.86
N GLY A 154 -6.60 -25.29 -14.86
CA GLY A 154 -7.12 -26.45 -14.12
C GLY A 154 -7.43 -26.09 -12.66
N SER A 155 -8.42 -26.78 -12.07
CA SER A 155 -8.56 -26.82 -10.62
C SER A 155 -7.38 -27.62 -10.05
N MET A 156 -6.41 -26.93 -9.45
CA MET A 156 -5.35 -27.58 -8.69
C MET A 156 -5.93 -28.12 -7.38
N THR A 157 -6.39 -29.36 -7.41
CA THR A 157 -6.90 -30.08 -6.23
C THR A 157 -5.76 -30.53 -5.30
N SER A 158 -4.93 -29.57 -4.87
CA SER A 158 -4.11 -29.74 -3.67
C SER A 158 -4.98 -29.47 -2.46
N GLU A 159 -4.77 -30.21 -1.38
CA GLU A 159 -5.26 -29.80 -0.06
C GLU A 159 -4.57 -28.47 0.30
N THR A 160 -5.35 -27.49 0.77
CA THR A 160 -4.82 -26.23 1.32
C THR A 160 -4.21 -26.50 2.70
N ARG A 161 -2.96 -26.96 2.71
CA ARG A 161 -2.19 -27.25 3.93
C ARG A 161 -1.57 -25.98 4.48
N SER A 162 -1.63 -25.79 5.80
CA SER A 162 -0.88 -24.74 6.52
C SER A 162 0.63 -24.88 6.28
N PHE A 163 1.35 -23.77 6.35
CA PHE A 163 2.80 -23.75 6.17
C PHE A 163 3.52 -24.33 7.40
N GLU A 164 4.64 -25.01 7.19
CA GLU A 164 5.43 -25.61 8.26
C GLU A 164 6.40 -24.57 8.86
N TYR A 165 5.85 -23.70 9.72
CA TYR A 165 6.60 -22.57 10.29
C TYR A 165 7.90 -23.01 11.00
N PRO A 166 9.03 -22.32 10.76
CA PRO A 166 10.29 -22.62 11.43
C PRO A 166 10.18 -22.40 12.94
N ARG A 167 10.73 -23.33 13.74
CA ARG A 167 10.80 -23.16 15.19
C ARG A 167 11.98 -22.26 15.57
N ALA A 168 11.69 -21.11 16.16
CA ALA A 168 12.70 -20.29 16.82
C ALA A 168 13.10 -20.96 18.15
N SER A 169 14.09 -21.86 18.11
CA SER A 169 14.64 -22.49 19.32
C SER A 169 15.50 -21.50 20.11
N SER A 170 15.53 -21.67 21.44
CA SER A 170 16.34 -20.85 22.37
C SER A 170 15.99 -19.35 22.40
N VAL A 171 14.76 -18.96 22.02
CA VAL A 171 14.27 -17.60 22.22
C VAL A 171 14.10 -17.33 23.71
N HIS A 172 14.79 -16.30 24.21
CA HIS A 172 14.70 -15.82 25.58
C HIS A 172 14.07 -14.43 25.63
N ARG A 173 13.18 -14.18 26.60
CA ARG A 173 12.55 -12.88 26.79
C ARG A 173 13.60 -11.77 27.03
N PRO A 174 13.66 -10.71 26.19
CA PRO A 174 14.43 -9.51 26.47
C PRO A 174 14.07 -8.88 27.83
N THR A 175 15.05 -8.25 28.48
CA THR A 175 14.88 -7.55 29.76
C THR A 175 14.13 -6.21 29.66
N ASN A 176 13.63 -5.87 28.48
CA ASN A 176 13.09 -4.58 28.10
C ASN A 176 11.88 -4.78 27.18
N ASP A 177 10.67 -4.40 27.64
CA ASP A 177 9.39 -4.46 26.89
C ASP A 177 9.51 -3.97 25.45
N GLU A 178 10.35 -2.96 25.26
CA GLU A 178 10.57 -2.29 23.99
C GLU A 178 11.43 -3.08 23.00
N ASP A 179 12.31 -3.96 23.48
CA ASP A 179 12.97 -4.95 22.62
C ASP A 179 12.03 -6.13 22.31
N ILE A 180 11.10 -6.46 23.21
CA ILE A 180 10.03 -7.44 22.97
C ILE A 180 9.16 -6.98 21.79
N ALA A 181 8.77 -5.70 21.76
CA ALA A 181 7.93 -5.14 20.71
C ALA A 181 8.44 -5.43 19.28
N PHE A 182 9.77 -5.43 19.10
CA PHE A 182 10.42 -5.63 17.80
C PHE A 182 10.67 -7.08 17.39
N MET A 183 10.40 -8.06 18.24
CA MET A 183 10.56 -9.48 17.94
C MET A 183 9.59 -9.91 16.82
N SER A 184 9.96 -10.91 16.03
CA SER A 184 9.07 -11.50 15.02
C SER A 184 7.87 -12.20 15.66
N VAL A 185 6.81 -12.43 14.87
CA VAL A 185 5.61 -13.16 15.29
C VAL A 185 5.97 -14.56 15.79
N ILE A 186 6.96 -15.22 15.16
CA ILE A 186 7.41 -16.55 15.58
C ILE A 186 8.14 -16.51 16.93
N GLU A 187 8.99 -15.52 17.16
CA GLU A 187 9.70 -15.36 18.43
C GLU A 187 8.74 -14.97 19.57
N LEU A 188 7.78 -14.07 19.31
CA LEU A 188 6.73 -13.69 20.28
C LEU A 188 5.81 -14.87 20.60
N GLY A 189 5.40 -15.64 19.58
CA GLY A 189 4.61 -16.86 19.74
C GLY A 189 5.34 -17.89 20.58
N GLU A 190 6.66 -18.06 20.39
CA GLU A 190 7.49 -18.92 21.22
C GLU A 190 7.60 -18.42 22.68
N LEU A 191 7.73 -17.10 22.93
CA LEU A 191 7.70 -16.56 24.29
C LEU A 191 6.38 -16.86 25.01
N ILE A 192 5.24 -16.73 24.33
CA ILE A 192 3.92 -17.09 24.86
C ILE A 192 3.84 -18.60 25.08
N ARG A 193 4.16 -19.41 24.07
CA ARG A 193 4.11 -20.89 24.12
C ARG A 193 4.97 -21.47 25.26
N THR A 194 6.10 -20.84 25.55
CA THR A 194 7.03 -21.22 26.64
C THR A 194 6.71 -20.53 27.98
N LYS A 195 5.66 -19.71 28.05
CA LYS A 195 5.18 -18.99 29.24
C LYS A 195 6.22 -18.03 29.84
N GLN A 196 7.09 -17.47 29.00
CA GLN A 196 8.04 -16.39 29.34
C GLN A 196 7.36 -15.00 29.35
N ILE A 197 6.23 -14.88 28.66
CA ILE A 197 5.33 -13.72 28.69
C ILE A 197 3.88 -14.24 28.60
N THR A 198 2.92 -13.50 29.16
CA THR A 198 1.49 -13.77 28.94
C THR A 198 0.95 -12.96 27.77
N SER A 199 -0.12 -13.40 27.12
CA SER A 199 -0.81 -12.60 26.11
C SER A 199 -1.31 -11.29 26.71
N ARG A 200 -1.83 -11.31 27.95
CA ARG A 200 -2.23 -10.11 28.68
C ARG A 200 -1.09 -9.09 28.85
N GLU A 201 0.12 -9.57 29.15
CA GLU A 201 1.30 -8.73 29.31
C GLU A 201 1.82 -8.17 27.98
N LEU A 202 1.87 -8.99 26.91
CA LEU A 202 2.24 -8.53 25.58
C LEU A 202 1.24 -7.51 25.02
N THR A 203 -0.05 -7.70 25.29
CA THR A 203 -1.13 -6.77 24.95
C THR A 203 -0.96 -5.41 25.65
N ASP A 204 -0.58 -5.42 26.93
CA ASP A 204 -0.31 -4.21 27.72
C ASP A 204 0.91 -3.43 27.18
N ILE A 205 2.00 -4.12 26.83
CA ILE A 205 3.18 -3.52 26.16
C ILE A 205 2.76 -2.76 24.90
N PHE A 206 2.02 -3.41 24.00
CA PHE A 206 1.64 -2.80 22.74
C PHE A 206 0.57 -1.71 22.87
N LEU A 207 -0.37 -1.82 23.81
CA LEU A 207 -1.32 -0.73 24.11
C LEU A 207 -0.63 0.50 24.71
N ARG A 208 0.32 0.32 25.65
CA ARG A 208 1.16 1.42 26.16
C ARG A 208 1.93 2.09 25.02
N ARG A 209 2.56 1.30 24.15
CA ARG A 209 3.28 1.77 22.96
C ARG A 209 2.38 2.59 22.04
N LEU A 210 1.21 2.07 21.63
CA LEU A 210 0.31 2.81 20.74
C LEU A 210 -0.14 4.14 21.38
N LYS A 211 -0.52 4.14 22.67
CA LYS A 211 -0.90 5.36 23.40
C LYS A 211 0.21 6.40 23.49
N ARG A 212 1.47 5.97 23.64
CA ARG A 212 2.64 6.87 23.73
C ARG A 212 2.92 7.63 22.43
N TYR A 213 2.84 6.96 21.28
CA TYR A 213 3.27 7.53 20.00
C TYR A 213 2.14 8.03 19.10
N ASN A 214 0.90 7.57 19.28
CA ASN A 214 -0.25 8.06 18.51
C ASN A 214 -0.48 9.58 18.58
N PRO A 215 -0.18 10.32 19.68
CA PRO A 215 -0.27 11.79 19.71
C PRO A 215 0.66 12.54 18.73
N VAL A 216 1.64 11.85 18.13
CA VAL A 216 2.56 12.42 17.11
C VAL A 216 2.37 11.74 15.76
N LEU A 217 2.13 10.43 15.74
CA LEU A 217 1.94 9.68 14.50
C LEU A 217 0.53 9.84 13.91
N GLU A 218 -0.50 10.02 14.74
CA GLU A 218 -1.91 10.10 14.34
C GLU A 218 -2.38 8.87 13.51
N ALA A 219 -2.26 7.68 14.10
CA ALA A 219 -2.34 6.39 13.42
C ALA A 219 -3.50 5.47 13.85
N VAL A 220 -4.14 5.76 14.99
CA VAL A 220 -5.23 4.97 15.60
C VAL A 220 -6.56 5.75 15.55
N ILE A 221 -7.60 5.14 14.98
CA ILE A 221 -8.99 5.63 15.01
C ILE A 221 -9.69 5.28 16.31
N THR A 222 -9.48 4.06 16.82
CA THR A 222 -10.14 3.56 18.04
C THR A 222 -9.29 2.46 18.67
N TYR A 223 -8.95 2.62 19.96
CA TYR A 223 -8.35 1.55 20.75
C TYR A 223 -9.43 0.54 21.13
N THR A 224 -9.13 -0.75 21.06
CA THR A 224 -10.08 -1.84 21.31
C THR A 224 -9.83 -2.50 22.67
N GLU A 225 -9.45 -1.73 23.69
CA GLU A 225 -8.81 -2.23 24.93
C GLU A 225 -9.60 -3.32 25.66
N ASP A 226 -10.92 -3.16 25.84
CA ASP A 226 -11.74 -4.16 26.54
C ASP A 226 -11.82 -5.49 25.76
N LEU A 227 -11.93 -5.42 24.43
CA LEU A 227 -11.85 -6.57 23.54
C LEU A 227 -10.44 -7.19 23.54
N ALA A 228 -9.40 -6.36 23.52
CA ALA A 228 -8.01 -6.78 23.53
C ALA A 228 -7.70 -7.57 24.81
N TYR A 229 -8.06 -7.03 25.97
CA TYR A 229 -7.84 -7.69 27.25
C TYR A 229 -8.72 -8.94 27.44
N LYS A 230 -9.92 -8.96 26.83
CA LYS A 230 -10.75 -10.18 26.77
C LYS A 230 -10.09 -11.26 25.91
N GLN A 231 -9.71 -10.96 24.67
CA GLN A 231 -9.06 -11.90 23.75
C GLN A 231 -7.71 -12.40 24.29
N ALA A 232 -6.93 -11.53 24.93
CA ALA A 232 -5.68 -11.91 25.58
C ALA A 232 -5.90 -12.89 26.74
N LYS A 233 -6.94 -12.66 27.57
CA LYS A 233 -7.32 -13.60 28.62
C LYS A 233 -7.82 -14.93 28.03
N GLU A 234 -8.59 -14.90 26.95
CA GLU A 234 -9.06 -16.11 26.25
C GLU A 234 -7.87 -16.92 25.69
N ALA A 235 -6.82 -16.27 25.16
CA ALA A 235 -5.59 -16.93 24.75
C ALA A 235 -4.82 -17.53 25.94
N ASP A 236 -4.59 -16.76 27.01
CA ASP A 236 -3.91 -17.23 28.22
C ASP A 236 -4.65 -18.41 28.89
N ASP A 237 -6.00 -18.38 28.91
CA ASP A 237 -6.84 -19.47 29.41
C ASP A 237 -6.72 -20.74 28.56
N LEU A 238 -6.67 -20.61 27.22
CA LEU A 238 -6.47 -21.76 26.31
C LEU A 238 -5.06 -22.34 26.45
N LEU A 239 -4.04 -21.51 26.62
CA LEU A 239 -2.66 -21.95 26.88
C LEU A 239 -2.51 -22.61 28.27
N ALA A 240 -3.28 -22.17 29.26
CA ALA A 240 -3.36 -22.84 30.56
C ALA A 240 -3.95 -24.26 30.43
N GLN A 241 -4.92 -24.45 29.53
CA GLN A 241 -5.49 -25.75 29.15
C GLN A 241 -4.58 -26.58 28.21
N GLY A 242 -3.40 -26.06 27.82
CA GLY A 242 -2.46 -26.73 26.92
C GLY A 242 -2.76 -26.55 25.42
N LYS A 243 -3.76 -25.73 25.05
CA LYS A 243 -4.19 -25.51 23.66
C LYS A 243 -3.53 -24.27 23.04
N TYR A 244 -2.29 -24.41 22.62
CA TYR A 244 -1.62 -23.43 21.76
C TYR A 244 -2.18 -23.52 20.32
N LEU A 245 -2.53 -22.39 19.69
CA LEU A 245 -3.20 -22.37 18.38
C LEU A 245 -2.27 -22.17 17.18
N GLY A 246 -0.99 -21.83 17.40
CA GLY A 246 -0.03 -21.45 16.35
C GLY A 246 0.63 -20.10 16.65
N PRO A 247 1.53 -19.59 15.78
CA PRO A 247 2.36 -18.42 16.09
C PRO A 247 1.60 -17.13 16.44
N LEU A 248 0.37 -16.94 15.94
CA LEU A 248 -0.48 -15.77 16.26
C LEU A 248 -1.25 -15.90 17.59
N HIS A 249 -1.15 -17.02 18.29
CA HIS A 249 -1.86 -17.26 19.54
C HIS A 249 -1.44 -16.26 20.63
N GLY A 250 -2.35 -15.37 21.00
CA GLY A 250 -2.12 -14.32 21.98
C GLY A 250 -1.33 -13.11 21.47
N ILE A 251 -1.08 -13.01 20.15
CA ILE A 251 -0.29 -11.92 19.55
C ILE A 251 -1.17 -10.68 19.27
N PRO A 252 -0.78 -9.50 19.79
CA PRO A 252 -1.43 -8.25 19.45
C PRO A 252 -1.28 -7.85 17.98
N TYR A 253 -2.36 -7.34 17.39
CA TYR A 253 -2.37 -6.75 16.06
C TYR A 253 -3.36 -5.57 15.99
N GLY A 254 -3.14 -4.67 15.05
CA GLY A 254 -4.11 -3.66 14.64
C GLY A 254 -4.71 -3.97 13.26
N LEU A 255 -5.87 -3.38 12.98
CA LEU A 255 -6.73 -3.70 11.85
C LEU A 255 -7.29 -2.40 11.24
N LYS A 256 -7.33 -2.25 9.91
CA LYS A 256 -7.77 -0.98 9.30
C LYS A 256 -9.22 -0.67 9.61
N ASP A 257 -9.52 0.62 9.62
CA ASP A 257 -10.84 1.18 9.84
C ASP A 257 -11.83 1.06 8.65
N ILE A 258 -11.63 0.05 7.80
CA ILE A 258 -12.54 -0.37 6.70
C ILE A 258 -13.04 -1.81 6.82
N ILE A 259 -12.48 -2.57 7.77
CA ILE A 259 -12.80 -3.98 8.02
C ILE A 259 -13.80 -4.02 9.19
N ALA A 260 -15.01 -4.55 9.00
CA ALA A 260 -16.02 -4.54 10.05
C ALA A 260 -15.59 -5.36 11.29
N VAL A 261 -15.87 -4.81 12.47
CA VAL A 261 -15.70 -5.46 13.77
C VAL A 261 -16.93 -5.11 14.60
N PRO A 262 -17.73 -6.10 15.08
CA PRO A 262 -18.99 -5.84 15.76
C PRO A 262 -18.84 -4.90 16.95
N HIS A 263 -19.80 -3.99 17.10
CA HIS A 263 -19.86 -2.96 18.15
C HIS A 263 -18.69 -1.94 18.18
N TYR A 264 -17.69 -2.06 17.31
CA TYR A 264 -16.59 -1.09 17.18
C TYR A 264 -16.77 -0.20 15.96
N LYS A 265 -16.23 1.02 16.04
CA LYS A 265 -16.24 1.95 14.92
C LYS A 265 -15.51 1.36 13.72
N THR A 266 -16.10 1.58 12.54
CA THR A 266 -15.53 1.27 11.22
C THR A 266 -15.91 2.46 10.33
N THR A 267 -15.14 3.55 10.44
CA THR A 267 -15.54 4.89 9.97
C THR A 267 -15.06 5.23 8.57
N TRP A 268 -14.29 4.34 7.94
CA TRP A 268 -13.74 4.53 6.60
C TRP A 268 -12.89 5.81 6.48
N GLY A 269 -12.37 6.32 7.62
CA GLY A 269 -11.56 7.54 7.71
C GLY A 269 -12.30 8.84 7.34
N SER A 270 -13.60 8.76 7.10
CA SER A 270 -14.37 9.78 6.40
C SER A 270 -15.26 10.59 7.33
N ARG A 271 -15.37 11.90 7.10
CA ARG A 271 -16.25 12.78 7.87
C ARG A 271 -17.70 12.29 7.92
N THR A 272 -18.28 11.87 6.79
CA THR A 272 -19.66 11.38 6.73
C THR A 272 -19.87 10.14 7.59
N PHE A 273 -18.88 9.23 7.60
CA PHE A 273 -18.95 7.92 8.27
C PHE A 273 -18.26 7.90 9.65
N LYS A 274 -17.85 9.06 10.19
CA LYS A 274 -17.08 9.23 11.44
C LYS A 274 -17.69 8.59 12.70
N ASN A 275 -18.99 8.30 12.69
CA ASN A 275 -19.71 7.62 13.78
C ASN A 275 -20.25 6.24 13.40
N GLN A 276 -19.92 5.71 12.23
CA GLN A 276 -20.37 4.41 11.75
C GLN A 276 -19.84 3.26 12.63
N VAL A 277 -20.75 2.37 13.00
CA VAL A 277 -20.50 1.06 13.60
C VAL A 277 -21.22 0.05 12.72
N LEU A 278 -20.51 -0.97 12.26
CA LEU A 278 -21.06 -2.05 11.44
C LEU A 278 -21.17 -3.30 12.31
N ASP A 279 -22.38 -3.84 12.46
CA ASP A 279 -22.64 -4.99 13.34
C ASP A 279 -22.45 -6.34 12.61
N SER A 280 -21.33 -6.45 11.87
CA SER A 280 -20.94 -7.66 11.12
C SER A 280 -19.48 -8.04 11.37
N GLU A 281 -19.16 -9.33 11.23
CA GLU A 281 -17.87 -9.91 11.60
C GLU A 281 -17.05 -10.34 10.38
N ALA A 282 -16.28 -9.38 9.86
CA ALA A 282 -15.51 -9.52 8.63
C ALA A 282 -14.58 -10.73 8.61
N TYR A 283 -14.47 -11.35 7.43
CA TYR A 283 -13.79 -12.63 7.23
C TYR A 283 -12.38 -12.65 7.85
N VAL A 284 -11.56 -11.67 7.50
CA VAL A 284 -10.17 -11.54 7.98
C VAL A 284 -10.09 -11.40 9.51
N TYR A 285 -11.00 -10.63 10.13
CA TYR A 285 -11.05 -10.47 11.58
C TYR A 285 -11.49 -11.78 12.25
N ARG A 286 -12.49 -12.46 11.69
CA ARG A 286 -12.96 -13.78 12.14
C ARG A 286 -11.85 -14.84 12.06
N ARG A 287 -11.03 -14.84 11.01
CA ARG A 287 -9.84 -15.70 10.85
C ARG A 287 -8.78 -15.41 11.91
N LEU A 288 -8.37 -14.16 12.09
CA LEU A 288 -7.35 -13.76 13.07
C LEU A 288 -7.79 -14.05 14.52
N LYS A 289 -9.04 -13.72 14.86
CA LYS A 289 -9.70 -14.08 16.13
C LYS A 289 -9.70 -15.60 16.37
N SER A 290 -9.95 -16.40 15.34
CA SER A 290 -9.94 -17.88 15.43
C SER A 290 -8.54 -18.47 15.65
N ALA A 291 -7.49 -17.78 15.21
CA ALA A 291 -6.09 -18.12 15.54
C ALA A 291 -5.67 -17.69 16.97
N GLY A 292 -6.54 -16.98 17.69
CA GLY A 292 -6.26 -16.42 19.01
C GLY A 292 -5.47 -15.11 19.00
N ALA A 293 -5.40 -14.41 17.86
CA ALA A 293 -4.76 -13.10 17.77
C ALA A 293 -5.61 -12.03 18.48
N VAL A 294 -4.95 -11.03 19.06
CA VAL A 294 -5.56 -10.01 19.94
C VAL A 294 -5.67 -8.66 19.21
N LEU A 295 -6.88 -8.19 18.94
CA LEU A 295 -7.10 -6.89 18.31
C LEU A 295 -6.88 -5.76 19.33
N VAL A 296 -5.85 -4.93 19.15
CA VAL A 296 -5.55 -3.77 20.03
C VAL A 296 -6.01 -2.42 19.49
N ALA A 297 -6.18 -2.26 18.17
CA ALA A 297 -6.59 -0.99 17.57
C ALA A 297 -7.25 -1.12 16.19
N LYS A 298 -8.22 -0.23 15.94
CA LYS A 298 -8.68 0.21 14.62
C LYS A 298 -7.74 1.32 14.12
N LEU A 299 -7.15 1.13 12.94
CA LEU A 299 -6.06 1.99 12.43
C LEU A 299 -6.50 2.88 11.26
N VAL A 300 -5.96 4.11 11.23
CA VAL A 300 -6.35 5.22 10.34
C VAL A 300 -6.25 4.85 8.86
N THR A 301 -7.41 4.83 8.20
CA THR A 301 -7.48 4.90 6.73
C THR A 301 -7.63 6.35 6.28
N GLY A 302 -7.13 6.68 5.10
CA GLY A 302 -7.62 7.85 4.35
C GLY A 302 -9.11 7.73 4.05
N SER A 303 -9.77 8.88 3.90
CA SER A 303 -11.22 9.02 3.77
C SER A 303 -11.75 8.29 2.56
N LEU A 304 -12.80 7.51 2.79
CA LEU A 304 -13.37 6.58 1.80
C LEU A 304 -12.30 5.84 1.01
N ALA A 305 -11.27 5.46 1.77
CA ALA A 305 -10.15 4.64 1.32
C ALA A 305 -9.22 5.26 0.28
N TYR A 306 -9.22 6.60 0.16
CA TYR A 306 -8.45 7.37 -0.82
C TYR A 306 -7.50 8.41 -0.16
N ASP A 307 -6.30 8.57 -0.74
CA ASP A 307 -5.15 9.36 -0.23
C ASP A 307 -4.87 9.16 1.29
N ASP A 308 -3.95 9.89 1.92
CA ASP A 308 -3.65 9.79 3.36
C ASP A 308 -4.47 10.75 4.25
N ILE A 309 -5.42 11.49 3.67
CA ILE A 309 -6.27 12.48 4.35
C ILE A 309 -7.45 11.79 5.04
N TRP A 310 -7.61 11.97 6.36
CA TRP A 310 -8.65 11.30 7.15
C TRP A 310 -9.26 12.27 8.17
N PHE A 311 -10.57 12.48 8.13
CA PHE A 311 -11.27 13.59 8.83
C PHE A 311 -10.74 15.01 8.54
N GLY A 312 -9.70 15.17 7.70
CA GLY A 312 -8.90 16.39 7.50
C GLY A 312 -7.53 16.41 8.20
N GLY A 313 -7.12 15.34 8.89
CA GLY A 313 -5.73 15.10 9.34
C GLY A 313 -4.96 14.19 8.37
N ARG A 314 -3.67 13.93 8.66
CA ARG A 314 -2.80 12.99 7.91
C ARG A 314 -1.82 12.29 8.86
N THR A 315 -1.70 10.97 8.78
CA THR A 315 -0.77 10.20 9.64
C THR A 315 0.69 10.48 9.26
N ARG A 316 1.56 10.68 10.26
CA ARG A 316 2.98 11.02 10.06
C ARG A 316 3.90 9.81 9.97
N ASN A 317 4.94 9.90 9.14
CA ASN A 317 5.92 8.84 8.90
C ASN A 317 6.83 8.63 10.13
N PRO A 318 6.96 7.42 10.68
CA PRO A 318 7.83 7.17 11.82
C PRO A 318 9.33 7.38 11.54
N TRP A 319 9.79 7.29 10.28
CA TRP A 319 11.19 7.58 9.91
C TRP A 319 11.50 9.07 9.83
N ASN A 320 10.50 9.91 9.54
CA ASN A 320 10.61 11.37 9.50
C ASN A 320 9.23 12.00 9.78
N ILE A 321 9.00 12.48 11.01
CA ILE A 321 7.69 12.99 11.43
C ILE A 321 7.28 14.35 10.81
N GLU A 322 8.12 14.95 9.97
CA GLU A 322 7.75 16.09 9.12
C GLU A 322 7.13 15.65 7.79
N GLU A 323 7.10 14.34 7.52
CA GLU A 323 6.48 13.71 6.35
C GLU A 323 5.24 12.91 6.76
N PHE A 324 4.35 12.67 5.79
CA PHE A 324 3.22 11.76 5.97
C PHE A 324 3.56 10.34 5.50
N SER A 325 2.84 9.36 6.05
CA SER A 325 3.06 7.93 5.80
C SER A 325 2.63 7.44 4.41
N THR A 326 1.98 8.30 3.61
CA THR A 326 1.26 8.05 2.36
C THR A 326 0.07 7.08 2.46
N GLY A 327 -0.77 7.10 1.41
CA GLY A 327 -2.18 6.71 1.50
C GLY A 327 -2.60 5.43 0.76
N SER A 328 -3.80 4.90 1.05
CA SER A 328 -4.71 5.32 2.14
C SER A 328 -4.43 4.61 3.44
N SER A 329 -3.28 3.97 3.50
CA SER A 329 -2.85 3.04 4.52
C SER A 329 -1.99 3.69 5.59
N ALA A 330 -2.18 4.98 5.82
CA ALA A 330 -1.26 5.83 6.55
C ALA A 330 -1.13 5.41 8.02
N GLY A 331 -2.26 5.26 8.72
CA GLY A 331 -2.32 4.78 10.11
C GLY A 331 -1.77 3.38 10.30
N PRO A 332 -2.23 2.40 9.49
CA PRO A 332 -1.56 1.15 9.34
C PRO A 332 -0.06 1.34 9.14
N ALA A 333 0.49 2.13 8.21
CA ALA A 333 1.94 2.17 7.96
C ALA A 333 2.79 2.80 9.06
N ALA A 334 2.26 3.80 9.77
CA ALA A 334 2.84 4.25 11.03
C ALA A 334 2.70 3.25 12.20
N SER A 335 1.98 2.12 11.99
CA SER A 335 1.71 1.06 12.98
C SER A 335 1.96 -0.38 12.48
N THR A 336 2.49 -0.56 11.25
CA THR A 336 2.78 -1.81 10.49
C THR A 336 1.68 -2.48 9.56
N SER A 337 0.71 -1.76 8.97
CA SER A 337 0.27 -1.68 7.51
C SER A 337 -0.72 -2.59 6.66
N ALA A 338 -1.08 -2.17 5.39
CA ALA A 338 -2.34 -2.45 4.59
C ALA A 338 -2.37 -2.37 2.99
N GLU A 339 -3.25 -3.02 2.15
CA GLU A 339 -3.31 -2.95 0.60
C GLU A 339 -4.67 -2.82 -0.18
N THR A 340 -4.75 -2.21 -1.39
CA THR A 340 -5.56 -2.67 -2.58
C THR A 340 -4.91 -2.50 -3.97
N ALA A 341 -4.43 -1.29 -4.32
CA ALA A 341 -3.63 -1.00 -5.52
C ALA A 341 -2.20 -0.48 -5.25
N GLY A 342 -2.06 0.76 -4.74
CA GLY A 342 -0.78 1.47 -4.54
C GLY A 342 -0.17 1.42 -3.13
N SER A 343 -0.93 1.55 -2.05
CA SER A 343 -1.19 0.37 -1.22
C SER A 343 -0.71 0.36 0.23
N ILE A 344 0.07 -0.59 0.76
CA ILE A 344 1.13 -1.50 0.33
C ILE A 344 2.29 -0.79 -0.33
N ALA A 345 2.46 -0.83 -1.65
CA ALA A 345 3.72 -0.47 -2.27
C ALA A 345 4.26 0.90 -1.81
N TYR A 346 3.46 1.96 -1.87
CA TYR A 346 3.82 3.32 -1.46
C TYR A 346 4.05 3.49 0.04
N PRO A 347 3.11 3.16 0.95
CA PRO A 347 3.33 3.39 2.38
C PRO A 347 4.26 2.34 3.02
N ALA A 348 4.47 1.18 2.40
CA ALA A 348 5.61 0.30 2.69
C ALA A 348 6.92 0.95 2.31
N ALA A 349 7.00 1.48 1.09
CA ALA A 349 8.15 2.23 0.63
C ALA A 349 8.45 3.41 1.55
N ARG A 350 7.43 4.12 2.05
CA ARG A 350 7.56 5.31 2.90
C ARG A 350 7.87 5.02 4.37
N CYS A 351 7.31 3.96 4.94
CA CYS A 351 7.50 3.60 6.34
C CYS A 351 8.58 2.51 6.55
N GLY A 352 9.21 2.01 5.49
CA GLY A 352 10.39 1.11 5.58
C GLY A 352 10.08 -0.24 6.24
N VAL A 353 8.91 -0.79 5.95
CA VAL A 353 8.35 -2.02 6.55
C VAL A 353 8.12 -3.08 5.48
N THR A 354 8.05 -4.35 5.89
CA THR A 354 7.84 -5.47 4.96
C THR A 354 6.35 -5.67 4.72
N ALA A 355 5.95 -5.98 3.49
CA ALA A 355 4.54 -6.07 3.12
C ALA A 355 4.27 -7.16 2.08
N LEU A 356 3.08 -7.75 2.06
CA LEU A 356 2.64 -8.65 0.97
C LEU A 356 1.27 -8.23 0.45
N ARG A 357 1.22 -7.81 -0.83
CA ARG A 357 -0.02 -7.88 -1.61
C ARG A 357 -0.11 -9.30 -2.16
N PRO A 358 -1.07 -10.13 -1.71
CA PRO A 358 -1.21 -11.46 -2.28
C PRO A 358 -1.84 -11.41 -3.67
N THR A 359 -1.90 -12.57 -4.32
CA THR A 359 -2.68 -12.76 -5.53
C THR A 359 -4.15 -12.38 -5.29
N PHE A 360 -4.81 -11.84 -6.31
CA PHE A 360 -6.25 -11.55 -6.24
C PHE A 360 -7.09 -12.82 -5.93
N GLY A 361 -8.03 -12.68 -5.00
CA GLY A 361 -8.91 -13.76 -4.54
C GLY A 361 -8.30 -14.71 -3.49
N THR A 362 -7.02 -14.58 -3.12
CA THR A 362 -6.38 -15.43 -2.08
C THR A 362 -6.99 -15.24 -0.68
N VAL A 363 -7.57 -14.07 -0.41
CA VAL A 363 -8.15 -13.69 0.88
C VAL A 363 -9.53 -13.06 0.64
N ALA A 364 -10.58 -13.66 1.20
CA ALA A 364 -11.95 -13.17 1.06
C ALA A 364 -12.21 -11.85 1.82
N ARG A 365 -13.00 -10.96 1.21
CA ARG A 365 -13.20 -9.55 1.60
C ARG A 365 -14.58 -9.25 2.20
N THR A 366 -15.29 -10.28 2.65
CA THR A 366 -16.63 -10.15 3.25
C THR A 366 -16.62 -9.24 4.49
N ASP A 367 -17.59 -8.31 4.53
CA ASP A 367 -17.70 -7.18 5.46
C ASP A 367 -16.45 -6.26 5.52
N VAL A 368 -15.79 -6.10 4.37
CA VAL A 368 -14.76 -5.08 4.16
C VAL A 368 -15.26 -4.09 3.11
N MET A 369 -15.14 -2.79 3.37
CA MET A 369 -15.50 -1.77 2.35
C MET A 369 -14.61 -1.92 1.11
N SER A 370 -15.23 -1.89 -0.06
CA SER A 370 -14.55 -1.99 -1.35
C SER A 370 -14.55 -0.63 -2.06
N ILE A 371 -13.44 -0.32 -2.73
CA ILE A 371 -13.38 0.70 -3.80
C ILE A 371 -13.66 0.03 -5.16
N SER A 372 -13.10 -1.16 -5.39
CA SER A 372 -13.32 -1.91 -6.63
C SER A 372 -13.25 -3.40 -6.35
N GLU A 373 -14.40 -4.07 -6.50
CA GLU A 373 -14.55 -5.50 -6.23
C GLU A 373 -13.61 -6.35 -7.10
N SER A 374 -13.25 -5.84 -8.29
CA SER A 374 -12.34 -6.49 -9.23
C SER A 374 -10.85 -6.17 -9.00
N LEU A 375 -10.51 -5.27 -8.07
CA LEU A 375 -9.13 -4.85 -7.78
C LEU A 375 -8.71 -5.08 -6.32
N ASP A 376 -9.60 -5.01 -5.33
CA ASP A 376 -9.22 -4.94 -3.91
C ASP A 376 -8.63 -6.26 -3.35
N LYS A 377 -7.63 -6.18 -2.46
CA LYS A 377 -6.84 -7.34 -1.96
C LYS A 377 -6.42 -7.18 -0.49
N LEU A 378 -6.85 -8.09 0.39
CA LEU A 378 -6.39 -8.15 1.78
C LEU A 378 -4.95 -8.65 1.90
N GLY A 379 -4.06 -7.86 2.53
CA GLY A 379 -2.64 -8.19 2.67
C GLY A 379 -2.06 -7.79 4.04
N PRO A 380 -1.07 -8.55 4.56
CA PRO A 380 -0.37 -8.20 5.79
C PRO A 380 0.77 -7.22 5.55
N PHE A 381 1.17 -6.55 6.62
CA PHE A 381 2.48 -5.93 6.75
C PHE A 381 3.09 -6.29 8.10
N CYS A 382 4.41 -6.41 8.11
CA CYS A 382 5.13 -6.90 9.25
C CYS A 382 6.56 -6.34 9.28
N ARG A 383 7.31 -6.75 10.30
CA ARG A 383 8.76 -6.51 10.36
C ARG A 383 9.52 -7.42 9.39
N SER A 384 9.00 -8.57 8.99
CA SER A 384 9.67 -9.47 8.05
C SER A 384 8.72 -10.20 7.09
N ALA A 385 9.28 -10.80 6.03
CA ALA A 385 8.54 -11.65 5.11
C ALA A 385 8.08 -12.97 5.77
N VAL A 386 8.79 -13.44 6.79
CA VAL A 386 8.41 -14.58 7.64
C VAL A 386 7.08 -14.32 8.32
N ASP A 387 6.94 -13.16 8.96
CA ASP A 387 5.70 -12.73 9.60
C ASP A 387 4.56 -12.56 8.58
N CYS A 388 4.85 -11.97 7.41
CA CYS A 388 3.86 -11.84 6.33
C CYS A 388 3.34 -13.21 5.86
N ALA A 389 4.18 -14.24 5.79
CA ALA A 389 3.76 -15.60 5.45
C ALA A 389 2.88 -16.24 6.53
N VAL A 390 3.23 -16.07 7.82
CA VAL A 390 2.42 -16.54 8.96
C VAL A 390 1.03 -15.91 8.96
N VAL A 391 0.94 -14.60 8.71
CA VAL A 391 -0.35 -13.91 8.63
C VAL A 391 -1.12 -14.32 7.38
N LEU A 392 -0.48 -14.40 6.20
CA LEU A 392 -1.12 -14.85 4.96
C LEU A 392 -1.78 -16.21 5.15
N ASP A 393 -1.06 -17.18 5.72
CA ASP A 393 -1.57 -18.52 5.94
C ASP A 393 -2.79 -18.54 6.87
N THR A 394 -2.79 -17.65 7.86
CA THR A 394 -3.93 -17.46 8.76
C THR A 394 -5.13 -16.83 8.04
N ILE A 395 -4.93 -15.82 7.20
CA ILE A 395 -6.04 -15.06 6.60
C ILE A 395 -6.53 -15.61 5.26
N ARG A 396 -5.76 -16.43 4.54
CA ARG A 396 -6.14 -16.97 3.23
C ARG A 396 -7.35 -17.91 3.30
N GLY A 397 -8.10 -17.94 2.20
CA GLY A 397 -9.26 -18.83 2.01
C GLY A 397 -10.49 -18.11 1.45
N THR A 398 -11.54 -18.90 1.27
CA THR A 398 -12.83 -18.50 0.69
C THR A 398 -13.85 -18.04 1.75
N ASP A 399 -14.80 -17.21 1.31
CA ASP A 399 -16.07 -16.93 2.00
C ASP A 399 -17.21 -16.82 0.96
N ALA A 400 -18.42 -17.24 1.32
CA ALA A 400 -19.58 -17.17 0.45
C ALA A 400 -20.03 -15.72 0.13
N GLY A 401 -19.64 -14.74 0.96
CA GLY A 401 -19.89 -13.32 0.75
C GLY A 401 -18.85 -12.60 -0.12
N ASP A 402 -17.85 -13.29 -0.69
CA ASP A 402 -16.93 -12.71 -1.69
C ASP A 402 -16.83 -13.64 -2.92
N PRO A 403 -17.58 -13.38 -4.00
CA PRO A 403 -17.60 -14.24 -5.20
C PRO A 403 -16.30 -14.20 -6.02
N SER A 404 -15.34 -13.35 -5.66
CA SER A 404 -13.98 -13.35 -6.23
C SER A 404 -12.98 -14.13 -5.38
N SER A 405 -13.34 -14.50 -4.14
CA SER A 405 -12.49 -15.34 -3.28
C SER A 405 -12.40 -16.77 -3.84
N ARG A 406 -11.25 -17.42 -3.65
CA ARG A 406 -11.00 -18.77 -4.17
C ARG A 406 -9.98 -19.52 -3.33
N GLU A 407 -10.07 -20.85 -3.35
CA GLU A 407 -8.99 -21.71 -2.85
C GLU A 407 -7.73 -21.47 -3.71
N VAL A 408 -6.66 -20.99 -3.07
CA VAL A 408 -5.35 -20.80 -3.71
C VAL A 408 -4.35 -21.77 -3.08
N ALA A 409 -3.99 -22.79 -3.87
CA ALA A 409 -3.01 -23.81 -3.54
C ALA A 409 -1.58 -23.26 -3.58
N LEU A 410 -1.26 -22.32 -2.67
CA LEU A 410 0.11 -21.85 -2.46
C LEU A 410 0.97 -22.98 -1.90
N GLY A 411 2.16 -23.16 -2.49
CA GLY A 411 3.23 -23.94 -1.86
C GLY A 411 3.73 -23.28 -0.56
N ASP A 412 4.48 -24.01 0.24
CA ASP A 412 5.04 -23.50 1.49
C ASP A 412 6.29 -22.62 1.22
N PRO A 413 6.27 -21.30 1.53
CA PRO A 413 7.40 -20.41 1.30
C PRO A 413 8.65 -20.76 2.13
N PHE A 414 8.51 -21.48 3.25
CA PHE A 414 9.65 -21.93 4.06
C PHE A 414 10.39 -23.12 3.43
N HIS A 415 9.77 -23.80 2.45
CA HIS A 415 10.28 -25.01 1.80
C HIS A 415 10.58 -24.83 0.29
N VAL A 416 10.55 -23.59 -0.23
CA VAL A 416 10.96 -23.28 -1.60
C VAL A 416 12.48 -23.39 -1.74
N ASP A 417 12.96 -24.30 -2.59
CA ASP A 417 14.35 -24.34 -3.01
C ASP A 417 14.65 -23.22 -4.01
N ILE A 418 15.04 -22.06 -3.47
CA ILE A 418 15.36 -20.85 -4.24
C ILE A 418 16.48 -21.05 -5.27
N THR A 419 17.34 -22.07 -5.13
CA THR A 419 18.44 -22.33 -6.06
C THR A 419 17.97 -22.88 -7.42
N LYS A 420 16.72 -23.35 -7.48
CA LYS A 420 16.07 -23.78 -8.74
C LYS A 420 15.42 -22.63 -9.51
N LEU A 421 15.24 -21.46 -8.89
CA LEU A 421 14.50 -20.33 -9.47
C LEU A 421 15.35 -19.52 -10.45
N THR A 422 14.77 -19.15 -11.58
CA THR A 422 15.24 -18.06 -12.45
C THR A 422 14.45 -16.80 -12.13
N VAL A 423 15.13 -15.76 -11.65
CA VAL A 423 14.49 -14.50 -11.23
C VAL A 423 14.92 -13.37 -12.15
N GLY A 424 13.95 -12.62 -12.68
CA GLY A 424 14.20 -11.42 -13.46
C GLY A 424 14.64 -10.24 -12.60
N TYR A 425 15.44 -9.35 -13.15
CA TYR A 425 15.58 -7.99 -12.63
C TYR A 425 15.33 -6.98 -13.75
N LEU A 426 14.56 -5.95 -13.43
CA LEU A 426 14.23 -4.85 -14.33
C LEU A 426 15.32 -3.77 -14.26
N ASP A 427 15.34 -2.84 -15.23
CA ASP A 427 16.34 -1.76 -15.28
C ASP A 427 16.27 -0.80 -14.06
N ASP A 428 15.22 -0.90 -13.23
CA ASP A 428 14.97 -0.13 -12.02
C ASP A 428 14.97 -0.97 -10.71
N ALA A 429 15.59 -2.15 -10.75
CA ALA A 429 15.77 -3.00 -9.57
C ALA A 429 16.84 -2.45 -8.61
N GLU A 430 16.62 -2.62 -7.30
CA GLU A 430 17.65 -2.34 -6.28
C GLU A 430 18.71 -3.44 -6.33
N MET A 431 19.87 -3.13 -6.91
CA MET A 431 20.92 -4.12 -7.24
C MET A 431 21.46 -4.89 -6.03
N GLU A 432 21.41 -4.33 -4.81
CA GLU A 432 21.77 -5.07 -3.59
C GLU A 432 20.93 -6.36 -3.45
N VAL A 433 19.65 -6.33 -3.83
CA VAL A 433 18.75 -7.50 -3.76
C VAL A 433 19.11 -8.51 -4.85
N VAL A 434 19.49 -8.04 -6.04
CA VAL A 434 19.96 -8.88 -7.15
C VAL A 434 21.25 -9.61 -6.75
N ASP A 435 22.22 -8.89 -6.21
CA ASP A 435 23.52 -9.43 -5.79
C ASP A 435 23.37 -10.40 -4.60
N VAL A 436 22.57 -10.05 -3.58
CA VAL A 436 22.31 -10.92 -2.44
C VAL A 436 21.58 -12.21 -2.86
N LEU A 437 20.55 -12.13 -3.70
CA LEU A 437 19.86 -13.34 -4.18
C LEU A 437 20.77 -14.19 -5.09
N SER A 438 21.61 -13.57 -5.91
CA SER A 438 22.64 -14.26 -6.69
C SER A 438 23.63 -15.00 -5.79
N SER A 439 24.11 -14.37 -4.71
CA SER A 439 24.99 -14.99 -3.71
C SER A 439 24.34 -16.15 -2.93
N LYS A 440 22.99 -16.17 -2.89
CA LYS A 440 22.18 -17.28 -2.32
C LYS A 440 21.97 -18.43 -3.32
N GLY A 441 22.49 -18.34 -4.54
CA GLY A 441 22.38 -19.34 -5.59
C GLY A 441 21.14 -19.22 -6.48
N VAL A 442 20.39 -18.11 -6.39
CA VAL A 442 19.27 -17.83 -7.31
C VAL A 442 19.82 -17.41 -8.66
N LYS A 443 19.23 -17.87 -9.77
CA LYS A 443 19.67 -17.50 -11.12
C LYS A 443 19.06 -16.17 -11.55
N LEU A 444 19.77 -15.07 -11.32
CA LEU A 444 19.33 -13.73 -11.72
C LEU A 444 19.60 -13.45 -13.21
N VAL A 445 18.63 -12.86 -13.91
CA VAL A 445 18.73 -12.47 -15.33
C VAL A 445 18.09 -11.10 -15.60
N PRO A 446 18.61 -10.28 -16.55
CA PRO A 446 17.89 -9.10 -17.03
C PRO A 446 16.52 -9.50 -17.60
N PHE A 447 15.48 -8.75 -17.25
CA PHE A 447 14.10 -9.04 -17.62
C PHE A 447 13.39 -7.77 -18.09
N LYS A 448 12.34 -7.91 -18.92
CA LYS A 448 11.45 -6.83 -19.35
C LYS A 448 10.03 -7.39 -19.52
N LEU A 449 9.04 -6.66 -19.02
CA LEU A 449 7.63 -6.93 -19.29
C LEU A 449 7.26 -6.31 -20.65
N ASN A 450 6.75 -7.11 -21.57
CA ASN A 450 6.37 -6.68 -22.91
C ASN A 450 4.85 -6.75 -23.06
N TYR A 451 4.24 -5.61 -23.37
CA TYR A 451 2.80 -5.47 -23.63
C TYR A 451 2.54 -4.30 -24.59
N THR A 452 1.32 -4.20 -25.10
CA THR A 452 0.92 -3.26 -26.17
C THR A 452 -0.11 -2.21 -25.74
N VAL A 453 -0.53 -2.22 -24.48
CA VAL A 453 -1.30 -1.14 -23.84
C VAL A 453 -0.42 0.12 -23.74
N GLU A 454 -0.95 1.29 -24.10
CA GLU A 454 -0.19 2.56 -24.07
C GLU A 454 -0.29 3.23 -22.68
N SER A 455 -1.42 3.11 -21.97
CA SER A 455 -1.57 3.47 -20.55
C SER A 455 -2.30 2.39 -19.74
N VAL A 456 -1.58 1.73 -18.83
CA VAL A 456 -2.17 0.76 -17.90
C VAL A 456 -2.97 1.46 -16.81
N GLN A 457 -2.54 2.64 -16.36
CA GLN A 457 -3.31 3.52 -15.47
C GLN A 457 -4.71 3.80 -16.03
N SER A 458 -4.85 4.10 -17.32
CA SER A 458 -6.14 4.46 -17.92
C SER A 458 -7.17 3.32 -17.87
N ILE A 459 -6.71 2.06 -17.91
CA ILE A 459 -7.56 0.88 -17.68
C ILE A 459 -7.94 0.75 -16.19
N LEU A 460 -7.00 1.05 -15.28
CA LEU A 460 -7.26 1.01 -13.83
C LEU A 460 -8.27 2.08 -13.44
N ASN A 461 -8.08 3.33 -13.83
CA ASN A 461 -8.98 4.44 -13.53
C ASN A 461 -10.41 4.14 -14.04
N ILE A 462 -10.62 3.79 -15.32
CA ILE A 462 -11.98 3.46 -15.80
C ILE A 462 -12.63 2.31 -15.01
N THR A 463 -11.85 1.31 -14.58
CA THR A 463 -12.36 0.22 -13.74
C THR A 463 -12.73 0.72 -12.35
N MET A 464 -11.76 1.32 -11.66
CA MET A 464 -11.87 1.75 -10.27
C MET A 464 -12.92 2.85 -10.11
N ASP A 465 -12.84 3.92 -10.89
CA ASP A 465 -13.72 5.08 -10.79
C ASP A 465 -15.20 4.69 -10.97
N THR A 466 -15.47 3.70 -11.84
CA THR A 466 -16.83 3.21 -12.12
C THR A 466 -17.34 2.26 -11.02
N ASP A 467 -16.53 1.28 -10.59
CA ASP A 467 -16.88 0.36 -9.50
C ASP A 467 -17.17 1.16 -8.21
N MET A 468 -16.33 2.15 -7.94
CA MET A 468 -16.35 3.03 -6.77
C MET A 468 -17.57 3.97 -6.81
N LEU A 469 -17.87 4.59 -7.95
CA LEU A 469 -19.11 5.37 -8.10
C LEU A 469 -20.36 4.50 -7.92
N ALA A 470 -20.36 3.25 -8.40
CA ALA A 470 -21.50 2.35 -8.19
C ALA A 470 -21.70 2.01 -6.69
N HIS A 471 -20.62 1.91 -5.91
CA HIS A 471 -20.69 1.71 -4.46
C HIS A 471 -21.19 2.96 -3.70
N PHE A 472 -20.83 4.17 -4.17
CA PHE A 472 -21.14 5.44 -3.50
C PHE A 472 -22.22 6.30 -4.19
N ASP A 473 -23.03 5.73 -5.09
CA ASP A 473 -24.05 6.49 -5.86
C ASP A 473 -25.03 7.23 -4.96
N ASN A 474 -25.60 6.56 -3.95
CA ASN A 474 -26.55 7.19 -3.02
C ASN A 474 -25.88 8.33 -2.22
N TRP A 475 -24.65 8.11 -1.74
CA TRP A 475 -23.87 9.11 -1.00
C TRP A 475 -23.56 10.35 -1.86
N GLN A 476 -23.25 10.17 -3.15
CA GLN A 476 -23.07 11.28 -4.09
C GLN A 476 -24.39 12.00 -4.40
N ARG A 477 -25.50 11.26 -4.56
CA ARG A 477 -26.85 11.82 -4.81
C ARG A 477 -27.40 12.62 -3.64
N GLU A 478 -27.06 12.23 -2.41
CA GLU A 478 -27.41 12.95 -1.17
C GLU A 478 -26.56 14.22 -0.97
N GLY A 479 -25.55 14.46 -1.82
CA GLY A 479 -24.68 15.65 -1.75
C GLY A 479 -23.55 15.53 -0.72
N HIS A 480 -23.33 14.36 -0.12
CA HIS A 480 -22.23 14.16 0.84
C HIS A 480 -20.85 14.24 0.19
N ASP A 481 -20.78 14.29 -1.15
CA ASP A 481 -19.55 14.63 -1.88
C ASP A 481 -19.07 16.07 -1.64
N ASP A 482 -19.93 16.98 -1.13
CA ASP A 482 -19.55 18.33 -0.67
C ASP A 482 -19.03 18.36 0.78
N ASP A 483 -19.35 17.35 1.61
CA ASP A 483 -18.84 17.21 2.99
C ASP A 483 -17.45 16.54 3.06
N TYR A 484 -17.06 15.86 1.98
CA TYR A 484 -15.82 15.10 1.86
C TYR A 484 -14.57 15.96 2.12
N GLU A 485 -13.60 15.43 2.87
CA GLU A 485 -12.49 16.23 3.43
C GLU A 485 -11.41 16.68 2.43
N ALA A 486 -11.35 16.09 1.23
CA ALA A 486 -10.40 16.47 0.17
C ALA A 486 -11.14 16.81 -1.14
N GLN A 487 -11.73 18.01 -1.18
CA GLN A 487 -12.58 18.50 -2.27
C GLN A 487 -11.85 18.63 -3.62
N ASP A 488 -10.54 18.81 -3.61
CA ASP A 488 -9.66 18.92 -4.77
C ASP A 488 -9.22 17.56 -5.35
N GLN A 489 -9.73 16.46 -4.79
CA GLN A 489 -9.38 15.09 -5.18
C GLN A 489 -10.64 14.28 -5.57
N TRP A 490 -11.05 13.36 -4.68
CA TRP A 490 -11.96 12.26 -4.97
C TRP A 490 -13.35 12.65 -5.50
N PRO A 491 -14.01 13.74 -5.04
CA PRO A 491 -15.30 14.14 -5.58
C PRO A 491 -15.23 14.45 -7.08
N VAL A 492 -14.15 15.11 -7.54
CA VAL A 492 -13.89 15.42 -8.96
C VAL A 492 -13.91 14.14 -9.80
N GLU A 493 -13.21 13.12 -9.31
CA GLU A 493 -13.02 11.86 -10.03
C GLU A 493 -14.31 11.02 -10.07
N LEU A 494 -15.04 10.96 -8.96
CA LEU A 494 -16.37 10.33 -8.90
C LEU A 494 -17.44 11.09 -9.70
N ARG A 495 -17.34 12.42 -9.82
CA ARG A 495 -18.25 13.22 -10.67
C ARG A 495 -17.97 12.92 -12.14
N ARG A 496 -16.71 12.92 -12.62
CA ARG A 496 -16.39 12.54 -14.02
C ARG A 496 -16.66 11.05 -14.32
N ALA A 497 -16.65 10.17 -13.32
CA ALA A 497 -17.00 8.75 -13.49
C ALA A 497 -18.46 8.55 -13.97
N ARG A 498 -19.37 9.48 -13.63
CA ARG A 498 -20.77 9.53 -14.13
C ARG A 498 -20.85 9.58 -15.66
N LEU A 499 -19.79 10.06 -16.30
CA LEU A 499 -19.67 10.24 -17.75
C LEU A 499 -18.94 9.08 -18.44
N ILE A 500 -18.77 7.93 -17.77
CA ILE A 500 -18.26 6.69 -18.36
C ILE A 500 -19.43 5.83 -18.87
N PRO A 501 -19.62 5.67 -20.19
CA PRO A 501 -20.65 4.78 -20.71
C PRO A 501 -20.29 3.32 -20.42
N ALA A 502 -21.30 2.49 -20.13
CA ALA A 502 -21.11 1.04 -19.96
C ALA A 502 -20.39 0.38 -21.15
N VAL A 503 -20.55 0.93 -22.37
CA VAL A 503 -19.81 0.51 -23.57
C VAL A 503 -18.29 0.64 -23.39
N ASP A 504 -17.82 1.75 -22.80
CA ASP A 504 -16.39 2.02 -22.64
C ASP A 504 -15.78 1.33 -21.43
N TYR A 505 -16.55 1.16 -20.34
CA TYR A 505 -16.17 0.25 -19.25
C TYR A 505 -15.95 -1.18 -19.79
N ILE A 506 -16.82 -1.66 -20.69
CA ILE A 506 -16.62 -2.95 -21.37
C ILE A 506 -15.35 -2.95 -22.24
N GLN A 507 -15.01 -1.87 -22.95
CA GLN A 507 -13.73 -1.82 -23.69
C GLN A 507 -12.52 -1.81 -22.76
N ALA A 508 -12.59 -1.13 -21.60
CA ALA A 508 -11.53 -1.18 -20.59
C ALA A 508 -11.35 -2.60 -20.02
N GLN A 509 -12.43 -3.33 -19.70
CA GLN A 509 -12.32 -4.73 -19.28
C GLN A 509 -11.80 -5.65 -20.40
N ARG A 510 -12.09 -5.36 -21.67
CA ARG A 510 -11.46 -6.06 -22.81
C ARG A 510 -9.96 -5.76 -22.94
N ALA A 511 -9.55 -4.51 -22.70
CA ALA A 511 -8.14 -4.10 -22.68
C ALA A 511 -7.38 -4.74 -21.52
N ARG A 512 -7.98 -4.81 -20.33
CA ARG A 512 -7.51 -5.62 -19.19
C ARG A 512 -7.32 -7.09 -19.60
N GLY A 513 -8.29 -7.68 -20.30
CA GLY A 513 -8.19 -9.05 -20.85
C GLY A 513 -7.09 -9.25 -21.90
N LYS A 514 -6.66 -8.20 -22.60
CA LYS A 514 -5.47 -8.21 -23.48
C LYS A 514 -4.17 -8.08 -22.69
N LEU A 515 -4.10 -7.13 -21.75
CA LEU A 515 -2.97 -6.95 -20.84
C LEU A 515 -2.63 -8.24 -20.06
N ILE A 516 -3.63 -8.91 -19.48
CA ILE A 516 -3.44 -10.16 -18.73
C ILE A 516 -2.75 -11.24 -19.58
N ARG A 517 -3.12 -11.36 -20.86
CA ARG A 517 -2.49 -12.31 -21.78
C ARG A 517 -1.05 -11.91 -22.11
N GLU A 518 -0.83 -10.66 -22.47
CA GLU A 518 0.52 -10.17 -22.84
C GLU A 518 1.52 -10.25 -21.68
N ILE A 519 1.10 -9.92 -20.46
CA ILE A 519 1.92 -10.09 -19.26
C ILE A 519 2.19 -11.57 -18.97
N LYS A 520 1.20 -12.45 -19.10
CA LYS A 520 1.40 -13.90 -18.95
C LYS A 520 2.38 -14.45 -20.00
N ASP A 521 2.21 -14.07 -21.26
CA ASP A 521 3.04 -14.55 -22.38
C ASP A 521 4.46 -13.95 -22.33
N SER A 522 4.64 -12.78 -21.71
CA SER A 522 5.95 -12.17 -21.45
C SER A 522 6.66 -12.72 -20.20
N PHE A 523 6.02 -13.55 -19.37
CA PHE A 523 6.62 -14.06 -18.14
C PHE A 523 7.47 -15.32 -18.40
N THR A 524 8.79 -15.12 -18.46
CA THR A 524 9.80 -16.17 -18.75
C THR A 524 10.68 -16.53 -17.53
N VAL A 525 10.27 -16.06 -16.35
CA VAL A 525 10.98 -16.15 -15.06
C VAL A 525 9.99 -16.48 -13.95
N ASP A 526 10.45 -17.11 -12.85
CA ASP A 526 9.58 -17.52 -11.74
C ASP A 526 9.11 -16.34 -10.88
N ALA A 527 9.89 -15.26 -10.86
CA ALA A 527 9.63 -13.99 -10.19
C ALA A 527 10.47 -12.87 -10.84
N PHE A 528 10.21 -11.60 -10.50
CA PHE A 528 11.13 -10.50 -10.83
C PHE A 528 11.26 -9.44 -9.73
N VAL A 529 12.37 -8.71 -9.74
CA VAL A 529 12.66 -7.55 -8.87
C VAL A 529 12.54 -6.24 -9.66
N GLY A 530 11.96 -5.20 -9.06
CA GLY A 530 11.85 -3.85 -9.64
C GLY A 530 11.34 -2.81 -8.63
N ASN A 531 11.40 -1.52 -8.98
CA ASN A 531 10.96 -0.43 -8.10
C ASN A 531 9.47 -0.56 -7.73
N VAL A 532 9.19 -0.79 -6.45
CA VAL A 532 7.82 -1.03 -5.98
C VAL A 532 6.89 0.16 -6.17
N THR A 533 7.45 1.38 -6.27
CA THR A 533 6.72 2.65 -6.35
C THR A 533 6.43 3.14 -7.79
N ASP A 534 6.80 2.38 -8.82
CA ASP A 534 6.43 2.73 -10.20
C ASP A 534 4.92 2.59 -10.44
N TRP A 535 4.28 3.66 -10.92
CA TRP A 535 2.82 3.74 -10.96
C TRP A 535 2.19 2.86 -12.05
N GLU A 536 2.80 2.73 -13.22
CA GLU A 536 2.30 1.84 -14.28
C GLU A 536 2.43 0.37 -13.86
N ARG A 537 3.55 -0.04 -13.24
CA ARG A 537 3.73 -1.39 -12.66
C ARG A 537 2.80 -1.65 -11.48
N VAL A 538 2.48 -0.63 -10.68
CA VAL A 538 1.44 -0.70 -9.64
C VAL A 538 0.06 -0.94 -10.27
N CYS A 539 -0.32 -0.20 -11.31
CA CYS A 539 -1.59 -0.41 -12.01
C CYS A 539 -1.66 -1.81 -12.66
N LEU A 540 -0.60 -2.20 -13.37
CA LEU A 540 -0.42 -3.50 -14.03
C LEU A 540 -0.58 -4.66 -13.05
N GLY A 541 0.17 -4.62 -11.94
CA GLY A 541 0.13 -5.68 -10.93
C GLY A 541 -1.29 -5.92 -10.41
N ASN A 542 -2.13 -4.89 -10.37
CA ASN A 542 -3.48 -4.97 -9.81
C ASN A 542 -4.55 -5.37 -10.82
N LEU A 543 -4.47 -4.87 -12.05
CA LEU A 543 -5.30 -5.31 -13.18
C LEU A 543 -5.05 -6.78 -13.54
N VAL A 544 -3.80 -7.24 -13.43
CA VAL A 544 -3.38 -8.63 -13.70
C VAL A 544 -3.50 -9.52 -12.45
N GLY A 545 -3.61 -8.92 -11.25
CA GLY A 545 -3.83 -9.63 -9.99
C GLY A 545 -2.61 -10.38 -9.43
N MET A 546 -1.40 -10.07 -9.93
CA MET A 546 -0.12 -10.60 -9.45
C MET A 546 0.16 -10.24 -7.98
N PRO A 547 0.80 -11.09 -7.18
CA PRO A 547 1.32 -10.73 -5.87
C PRO A 547 2.56 -9.81 -5.97
N VAL A 548 2.87 -9.09 -4.88
CA VAL A 548 4.18 -8.45 -4.66
C VAL A 548 4.53 -8.43 -3.17
N VAL A 549 5.78 -8.74 -2.85
CA VAL A 549 6.35 -8.49 -1.52
C VAL A 549 7.17 -7.20 -1.57
N VAL A 550 6.85 -6.24 -0.70
CA VAL A 550 7.66 -5.02 -0.51
C VAL A 550 8.74 -5.31 0.53
N VAL A 551 9.99 -4.98 0.20
CA VAL A 551 11.16 -5.32 1.02
C VAL A 551 12.01 -4.07 1.28
N PRO A 552 12.31 -3.72 2.54
CA PRO A 552 13.28 -2.66 2.86
C PRO A 552 14.71 -3.01 2.45
N THR A 553 15.35 -2.10 1.71
CA THR A 553 16.71 -2.26 1.15
C THR A 553 17.68 -1.17 1.62
N GLY A 554 17.24 -0.19 2.41
CA GLY A 554 18.15 0.79 2.98
C GLY A 554 17.49 2.04 3.57
N LEU A 555 18.34 2.96 4.03
CA LEU A 555 17.97 4.25 4.61
C LEU A 555 18.91 5.33 4.05
N LYS A 556 18.33 6.38 3.47
CA LYS A 556 19.01 7.60 3.02
C LYS A 556 18.84 8.71 4.05
N SER A 557 19.80 9.64 4.12
CA SER A 557 19.62 10.89 4.88
C SER A 557 18.48 11.70 4.26
N ILE A 558 17.68 12.38 5.08
CA ILE A 558 16.66 13.31 4.57
C ILE A 558 17.32 14.48 3.84
N GLU A 559 16.63 15.03 2.85
CA GLU A 559 17.04 16.28 2.21
C GLU A 559 16.92 17.45 3.20
N ASN A 560 17.87 18.40 3.14
CA ASN A 560 17.88 19.62 3.96
C ASN A 560 17.71 19.37 5.50
N PRO A 561 18.57 18.55 6.13
CA PRO A 561 18.44 18.23 7.56
C PRO A 561 18.56 19.48 8.46
N PRO A 562 17.91 19.50 9.63
CA PRO A 562 18.02 20.59 10.60
C PRO A 562 19.48 20.93 10.96
N LYS A 563 19.76 22.20 11.26
CA LYS A 563 21.12 22.70 11.54
C LYS A 563 21.85 22.04 12.73
N GLY A 564 21.14 21.30 13.58
CA GLY A 564 21.71 20.48 14.66
C GLY A 564 21.99 19.02 14.30
N GLY A 565 21.74 18.61 13.05
CA GLY A 565 21.66 17.22 12.63
C GLY A 565 20.30 16.57 12.98
N THR A 566 20.09 15.34 12.52
CA THR A 566 18.89 14.54 12.83
C THR A 566 19.14 13.04 12.62
N LYS A 567 18.39 12.21 13.37
CA LYS A 567 18.33 10.75 13.16
C LYS A 567 17.35 10.37 12.06
N ARG A 568 16.40 11.24 11.70
CA ARG A 568 15.35 11.02 10.69
C ARG A 568 15.93 10.58 9.35
N ARG A 569 15.23 9.71 8.62
CA ARG A 569 15.69 9.11 7.35
C ARG A 569 14.57 9.07 6.31
N THR A 570 14.96 9.00 5.05
CA THR A 570 14.10 8.56 3.95
C THR A 570 14.41 7.10 3.67
N THR A 571 13.38 6.27 3.53
CA THR A 571 13.50 4.82 3.33
C THR A 571 13.80 4.45 1.89
N VAL A 572 14.39 3.27 1.70
CA VAL A 572 14.64 2.65 0.37
C VAL A 572 14.08 1.23 0.40
N THR A 573 13.36 0.86 -0.65
CA THR A 573 12.63 -0.42 -0.73
C THR A 573 12.53 -0.90 -2.18
N THR A 574 12.48 -2.22 -2.38
CA THR A 574 12.16 -2.83 -3.68
C THR A 574 10.91 -3.70 -3.62
N GLY A 575 10.39 -4.09 -4.79
CA GLY A 575 9.29 -5.02 -4.95
C GLY A 575 9.75 -6.33 -5.56
N ILE A 576 9.42 -7.46 -4.92
CA ILE A 576 9.59 -8.80 -5.49
C ILE A 576 8.22 -9.29 -5.95
N TYR A 577 8.03 -9.39 -7.26
CA TYR A 577 6.79 -9.76 -7.92
C TYR A 577 6.86 -11.21 -8.41
N ALA A 578 5.75 -11.93 -8.41
CA ALA A 578 5.64 -13.27 -9.00
C ALA A 578 4.39 -13.36 -9.89
N PRO A 579 4.21 -14.45 -10.67
CA PRO A 579 2.92 -14.77 -11.27
C PRO A 579 1.81 -14.88 -10.20
N PRO A 580 0.53 -14.71 -10.57
CA PRO A 580 -0.61 -15.13 -9.75
C PRO A 580 -0.44 -16.58 -9.27
N ASP A 581 -0.88 -16.84 -8.04
CA ASP A 581 -0.78 -18.12 -7.30
C ASP A 581 0.65 -18.50 -6.86
N HIS A 582 1.64 -17.65 -7.13
CA HIS A 582 3.05 -17.87 -6.79
C HIS A 582 3.55 -16.92 -5.67
N ASP A 583 2.64 -16.45 -4.81
CA ASP A 583 2.91 -15.62 -3.62
C ASP A 583 4.06 -16.18 -2.77
N HIS A 584 4.09 -17.51 -2.66
CA HIS A 584 5.08 -18.27 -1.90
C HIS A 584 6.51 -18.15 -2.46
N ILE A 585 6.68 -17.94 -3.77
CA ILE A 585 7.98 -17.69 -4.39
C ILE A 585 8.48 -16.28 -4.04
N ALA A 586 7.63 -15.26 -4.15
CA ALA A 586 7.98 -13.89 -3.78
C ALA A 586 8.31 -13.78 -2.27
N LEU A 587 7.55 -14.48 -1.43
CA LEU A 587 7.82 -14.59 0.01
C LEU A 587 9.17 -15.29 0.29
N ALA A 588 9.45 -16.44 -0.33
CA ALA A 588 10.70 -17.17 -0.13
C ALA A 588 11.93 -16.34 -0.51
N LEU A 589 11.87 -15.61 -1.64
CA LEU A 589 12.93 -14.70 -2.08
C LEU A 589 13.12 -13.53 -1.09
N ALA A 590 12.04 -12.93 -0.60
CA ALA A 590 12.10 -11.87 0.40
C ALA A 590 12.70 -12.36 1.74
N MET A 591 12.33 -13.57 2.18
CA MET A 591 12.95 -14.22 3.35
C MET A 591 14.44 -14.51 3.12
N ALA A 592 14.82 -14.99 1.92
CA ALA A 592 16.21 -15.28 1.58
C ALA A 592 17.09 -14.03 1.65
N TYR A 593 16.60 -12.88 1.18
CA TYR A 593 17.27 -11.58 1.32
C TYR A 593 17.34 -11.14 2.79
N GLN A 594 16.21 -11.10 3.51
CA GLN A 594 16.16 -10.66 4.93
C GLN A 594 16.90 -11.60 5.91
N SER A 595 17.24 -12.81 5.49
CA SER A 595 18.08 -13.73 6.29
C SER A 595 19.54 -13.29 6.44
N VAL A 596 20.02 -12.37 5.59
CA VAL A 596 21.41 -11.86 5.58
C VAL A 596 21.54 -10.34 5.60
N THR A 597 20.42 -9.60 5.56
CA THR A 597 20.38 -8.14 5.73
C THR A 597 19.67 -7.75 7.03
N ASP A 598 19.94 -6.52 7.49
CA ASP A 598 19.38 -5.97 8.74
C ASP A 598 18.46 -4.75 8.50
N HIS A 599 18.15 -4.41 7.25
CA HIS A 599 17.35 -3.22 6.89
C HIS A 599 15.96 -3.23 7.53
N ASN A 600 15.27 -4.37 7.46
CA ASN A 600 13.95 -4.56 8.08
C ASN A 600 14.02 -4.67 9.62
N LYS A 601 15.20 -4.95 10.17
CA LYS A 601 15.47 -5.00 11.62
C LYS A 601 15.75 -3.62 12.20
N GLN A 602 16.01 -2.61 11.35
CA GLN A 602 16.25 -1.23 11.79
C GLN A 602 15.07 -0.63 12.56
N ARG A 603 15.37 0.46 13.27
CA ARG A 603 14.54 1.06 14.32
C ARG A 603 14.34 2.56 14.04
N PRO A 604 13.16 3.03 13.61
CA PRO A 604 12.98 4.43 13.26
C PRO A 604 12.97 5.34 14.50
N PRO A 605 13.44 6.59 14.35
CA PRO A 605 13.74 7.46 15.48
C PRO A 605 12.52 8.30 15.88
N ILE A 606 11.40 7.68 16.28
CA ILE A 606 10.15 8.43 16.56
C ILE A 606 10.35 9.52 17.64
N ASP A 607 11.24 9.31 18.62
CA ASP A 607 11.53 10.31 19.66
C ASP A 607 12.45 11.46 19.18
N ASP A 608 12.84 11.52 17.90
CA ASP A 608 13.54 12.66 17.26
C ASP A 608 12.51 13.75 16.87
N LEU A 609 11.82 14.24 17.90
CA LEU A 609 10.65 15.13 17.84
C LEU A 609 11.00 16.56 17.40
N GLY A 610 10.04 17.24 16.77
CA GLY A 610 10.12 18.68 16.54
C GLY A 610 9.92 19.47 17.85
N PRO A 611 10.21 20.78 17.87
CA PRO A 611 10.10 21.60 19.07
C PRO A 611 8.66 21.76 19.61
N ASN A 612 7.66 21.38 18.82
CA ASN A 612 6.24 21.47 19.14
C ASN A 612 5.58 20.10 19.43
N ASP A 613 6.27 18.98 19.18
CA ASP A 613 5.72 17.64 19.32
C ASP A 613 6.05 17.04 20.69
N VAL A 614 5.08 16.38 21.33
CA VAL A 614 5.25 15.78 22.67
C VAL A 614 4.62 14.39 22.72
N ILE A 615 5.44 13.38 23.00
CA ILE A 615 4.99 12.03 23.38
C ILE A 615 4.80 11.93 24.90
N GLN A 616 3.91 11.06 25.33
CA GLN A 616 3.85 10.61 26.73
C GLN A 616 5.12 9.79 27.04
N ARG A 617 5.64 9.81 28.28
CA ARG A 617 6.92 9.16 28.61
C ARG A 617 6.72 7.79 29.25
#